data_AF-A0A2W4KAH2-F1
#
_entry.id   AF-A0A2W4KAH2-F1
#
_cell.length_a   1.000
_cell.length_b   1.000
_cell.length_c   1.000
_cell.angle_alpha   90.00
_cell.angle_beta   90.00
_cell.angle_gamma   90.00
#
_symmetry.space_group_name_H-M   'P 1'
#
loop_
_entity.id
_entity.type
_entity.pdbx_description
1 polymer ?
#
loop_
_entity_poly.entity_id
_entity_poly.type
_entity_poly.pdbx_seq_one_letter_code
_entity_poly.pdbx_strand_id
1 'polypeptide(L)'
;MNFWKEGETNRIDSYNDSSGFQDLYIRTKNAIFEIGNLGIGTSNPTKKLEINGETLTKGIYSEHTGQYWSGTFQSALADKSKRWLFGIRGGAGSSKFSFQHYNGSAWLGDLLTLLGSDGGRVGIGQNNPTEKLDVNGIIKTNGLTLSSIPSSPSGLSSGMVYRDGNNLKIIP
;
A
#
# COMPACT_ATOMS: atom_id res chain seq x y z
N MET A 1 -27.97 4.79 39.27
CA MET A 1 -26.54 4.58 39.58
C MET A 1 -25.81 5.80 39.05
N ASN A 2 -25.35 6.69 39.93
CA ASN A 2 -24.68 7.93 39.51
C ASN A 2 -23.23 7.59 39.19
N PHE A 3 -22.80 7.84 37.94
CA PHE A 3 -21.44 7.53 37.46
C PHE A 3 -20.44 8.67 37.74
N TRP A 4 -20.76 9.57 38.67
CA TRP A 4 -19.99 10.76 38.93
C TRP A 4 -19.33 10.69 40.31
N LYS A 5 -17.99 10.63 40.33
CA LYS A 5 -17.18 11.01 41.49
C LYS A 5 -16.59 12.39 41.19
N GLU A 6 -16.83 13.36 42.07
CA GLU A 6 -16.13 14.64 41.99
C GLU A 6 -14.61 14.42 42.06
N GLY A 7 -13.87 15.03 41.14
CA GLY A 7 -12.41 14.98 41.09
C GLY A 7 -11.78 14.09 40.01
N GLU A 8 -12.56 13.27 39.29
CA GLU A 8 -12.06 12.50 38.15
C GLU A 8 -12.44 13.11 36.78
N THR A 9 -11.53 13.08 35.82
CA THR A 9 -11.63 13.73 34.50
C THR A 9 -12.53 13.01 33.49
N ASN A 10 -13.25 11.97 33.92
CA ASN A 10 -14.06 11.13 33.04
C ASN A 10 -15.52 11.57 33.06
N ARG A 11 -16.04 12.01 31.91
CA ARG A 11 -17.38 12.59 31.80
C ARG A 11 -18.06 12.30 30.46
N ILE A 12 -19.29 11.80 30.50
CA ILE A 12 -20.20 11.70 29.36
C ILE A 12 -21.23 12.85 29.44
N ASP A 13 -21.21 13.75 28.46
CA ASP A 13 -22.18 14.81 28.30
C ASP A 13 -22.97 14.62 27.01
N SER A 14 -24.27 14.93 27.03
CA SER A 14 -25.02 15.25 25.82
C SER A 14 -25.34 16.74 25.82
N TYR A 15 -25.05 17.41 24.70
CA TYR A 15 -25.37 18.83 24.49
C TYR A 15 -26.22 18.96 23.25
N ASN A 16 -27.38 19.61 23.36
CA ASN A 16 -28.11 20.07 22.18
C ASN A 16 -27.40 21.33 21.69
N ASP A 17 -26.82 21.29 20.50
CA ASP A 17 -26.36 22.51 19.87
C ASP A 17 -27.53 23.23 19.17
N SER A 18 -27.29 24.47 18.73
CA SER A 18 -28.31 25.24 18.00
C SER A 18 -28.61 24.71 16.60
N SER A 19 -27.89 23.69 16.12
CA SER A 19 -28.14 23.03 14.84
C SER A 19 -29.10 21.83 14.97
N GLY A 20 -29.53 21.52 16.20
CA GLY A 20 -30.51 20.46 16.47
C GLY A 20 -29.90 19.08 16.56
N PHE A 21 -28.56 18.96 16.56
CA PHE A 21 -27.86 17.71 16.83
C PHE A 21 -27.54 17.61 18.32
N GLN A 22 -27.56 16.38 18.83
CA GLN A 22 -27.02 16.05 20.15
C GLN A 22 -25.57 15.64 19.98
N ASP A 23 -24.66 16.50 20.42
CA ASP A 23 -23.27 16.13 20.55
C ASP A 23 -23.11 15.21 21.76
N LEU A 24 -22.51 14.04 21.54
CA LEU A 24 -22.08 13.14 22.62
C LEU A 24 -20.59 13.36 22.87
N TYR A 25 -20.25 13.96 24.01
CA TYR A 25 -18.87 14.19 24.40
C TYR A 25 -18.44 13.16 25.44
N ILE A 26 -17.43 12.35 25.12
CA ILE A 26 -16.78 11.43 26.05
C ILE A 26 -15.42 12.02 26.41
N ARG A 27 -15.36 12.74 27.54
CA ARG A 27 -14.10 13.24 28.11
C ARG A 27 -13.49 12.09 28.90
N THR A 28 -12.39 11.53 28.44
CA THR A 28 -11.62 10.57 29.22
C THR A 28 -10.18 10.54 28.74
N LYS A 29 -9.25 10.12 29.61
CA LYS A 29 -7.85 9.94 29.22
C LYS A 29 -7.68 8.79 28.21
N ASN A 30 -8.44 7.72 28.36
CA ASN A 30 -8.48 6.56 27.47
C ASN A 30 -9.94 6.16 27.24
N ALA A 31 -10.42 6.21 26.00
CA ALA A 31 -11.75 5.70 25.66
C ALA A 31 -11.61 4.31 25.04
N ILE A 32 -12.23 3.30 25.64
CA ILE A 32 -12.33 1.95 25.06
C ILE A 32 -13.76 1.80 24.55
N PHE A 33 -13.92 1.60 23.25
CA PHE A 33 -15.20 1.31 22.62
C PHE A 33 -15.30 -0.18 22.33
N GLU A 34 -15.86 -0.96 23.25
CA GLU A 34 -16.19 -2.38 23.04
C GLU A 34 -17.53 -2.53 22.30
N ILE A 35 -17.65 -1.87 21.14
CA ILE A 35 -18.83 -1.93 20.29
C ILE A 35 -18.67 -3.00 19.20
N GLY A 36 -19.78 -3.34 18.56
CA GLY A 36 -19.82 -4.24 17.39
C GLY A 36 -19.02 -3.68 16.22
N ASN A 37 -19.72 -2.99 15.31
CA ASN A 37 -19.14 -2.29 14.17
C ASN A 37 -19.55 -0.83 14.23
N LEU A 38 -18.62 0.11 14.00
CA LEU A 38 -18.90 1.54 13.92
C LEU A 38 -19.15 1.93 12.47
N GLY A 39 -20.37 2.38 12.17
CA GLY A 39 -20.74 2.95 10.87
C GLY A 39 -20.77 4.48 10.92
N ILE A 40 -20.11 5.14 9.97
CA ILE A 40 -20.26 6.59 9.72
C ILE A 40 -20.86 6.73 8.32
N GLY A 41 -22.08 7.25 8.21
CA GLY A 41 -22.81 7.34 6.94
C GLY A 41 -23.37 6.01 6.40
N THR A 42 -23.35 4.94 7.20
CA THR A 42 -23.91 3.62 6.87
C THR A 42 -24.70 3.06 8.05
N SER A 43 -25.86 2.46 7.79
CA SER A 43 -26.73 1.87 8.83
C SER A 43 -26.41 0.40 9.12
N ASN A 44 -25.70 -0.28 8.23
CA ASN A 44 -25.39 -1.71 8.33
C ASN A 44 -23.89 -1.96 8.10
N PRO A 45 -23.01 -1.47 8.98
CA PRO A 45 -21.57 -1.62 8.80
C PRO A 45 -21.15 -3.10 8.83
N THR A 46 -20.37 -3.52 7.84
CA THR A 46 -19.88 -4.91 7.65
C THR A 46 -18.45 -5.11 8.12
N LYS A 47 -17.80 -4.04 8.59
CA LYS A 47 -16.43 -3.99 9.10
C LYS A 47 -16.42 -3.23 10.42
N LYS A 48 -15.36 -3.42 11.21
CA LYS A 48 -15.22 -2.81 12.55
C LYS A 48 -15.34 -1.29 12.53
N LEU A 49 -14.82 -0.67 11.47
CA LEU A 49 -15.08 0.71 11.10
C LEU A 49 -15.44 0.73 9.61
N GLU A 50 -16.61 1.28 9.28
CA GLU A 50 -17.05 1.49 7.90
C GLU A 50 -17.52 2.94 7.74
N ILE A 51 -16.86 3.67 6.85
CA ILE A 51 -17.18 5.06 6.54
C ILE A 51 -17.69 5.09 5.11
N ASN A 52 -18.96 5.44 4.94
CA ASN A 52 -19.56 5.72 3.64
C ASN A 52 -19.55 7.24 3.42
N GLY A 53 -18.41 7.74 2.98
CA GLY A 53 -18.16 9.17 2.81
C GLY A 53 -16.66 9.48 2.74
N GLU A 54 -16.34 10.76 2.69
CA GLU A 54 -14.94 11.23 2.74
C GLU A 54 -14.42 11.26 4.17
N THR A 55 -13.15 10.93 4.35
CA THR A 55 -12.47 11.00 5.65
C THR A 55 -11.15 11.74 5.51
N LEU A 56 -10.82 12.56 6.51
CA LEU A 56 -9.52 13.21 6.62
C LEU A 56 -8.75 12.56 7.77
N THR A 57 -7.69 11.82 7.43
CA THR A 57 -6.83 11.14 8.41
C THR A 57 -5.38 11.60 8.27
N LYS A 58 -4.72 11.91 9.39
CA LYS A 58 -3.31 12.38 9.39
C LYS A 58 -2.26 11.27 9.50
N GLY A 59 -2.68 10.05 9.83
CA GLY A 59 -1.80 8.89 9.92
C GLY A 59 -2.60 7.61 10.14
N ILE A 60 -2.27 6.58 9.37
CA ILE A 60 -2.82 5.24 9.55
C ILE A 60 -1.62 4.32 9.74
N TYR A 61 -1.51 3.74 10.95
CA TYR A 61 -0.54 2.70 11.23
C TYR A 61 -1.23 1.35 11.14
N SER A 62 -0.71 0.46 10.29
CA SER A 62 -1.21 -0.89 10.11
C SER A 62 -0.10 -1.87 10.45
N GLU A 63 -0.32 -2.64 11.50
CA GLU A 63 0.54 -3.75 11.88
C GLU A 63 -0.16 -5.05 11.51
N HIS A 64 0.59 -5.96 10.87
CA HIS A 64 0.14 -7.30 10.56
C HIS A 64 1.25 -8.25 10.95
N THR A 65 0.94 -9.22 11.81
CA THR A 65 1.92 -10.18 12.36
C THR A 65 1.99 -11.48 11.55
N GLY A 66 1.12 -11.65 10.55
CA GLY A 66 1.11 -12.80 9.65
C GLY A 66 1.95 -12.61 8.40
N GLN A 67 2.28 -13.72 7.74
CA GLN A 67 2.59 -13.75 6.30
C GLN A 67 1.41 -13.09 5.58
N TYR A 68 1.60 -12.21 4.60
CA TYR A 68 0.62 -11.62 3.64
C TYR A 68 0.79 -10.10 3.53
N TRP A 69 -0.31 -9.35 3.56
CA TRP A 69 -0.35 -7.93 3.23
C TRP A 69 -0.54 -7.11 4.51
N SER A 70 0.19 -6.00 4.60
CA SER A 70 0.03 -4.99 5.65
C SER A 70 -0.14 -3.60 5.03
N GLY A 71 -0.96 -2.77 5.67
CA GLY A 71 -1.17 -1.38 5.25
C GLY A 71 -1.68 -1.24 3.82
N THR A 72 -2.55 -2.15 3.38
CA THR A 72 -3.06 -2.12 2.01
C THR A 72 -4.13 -1.08 1.81
N PHE A 73 -4.04 -0.39 0.69
CA PHE A 73 -5.13 0.35 0.11
C PHE A 73 -5.66 -0.45 -1.07
N GLN A 74 -6.95 -0.76 -1.01
CA GLN A 74 -7.65 -1.50 -2.05
C GLN A 74 -8.75 -0.62 -2.64
N SER A 75 -8.72 -0.44 -3.95
CA SER A 75 -9.89 0.02 -4.69
C SER A 75 -10.57 -1.19 -5.33
N ALA A 76 -11.89 -1.26 -5.23
CA ALA A 76 -12.68 -2.31 -5.81
C ALA A 76 -13.96 -1.72 -6.41
N LEU A 77 -14.36 -2.22 -7.58
CA LEU A 77 -15.73 -2.06 -8.05
C LEU A 77 -16.68 -2.84 -7.12
N ALA A 78 -17.97 -2.49 -7.13
CA ALA A 78 -18.97 -3.09 -6.24
C ALA A 78 -19.04 -4.63 -6.35
N ASP A 79 -18.91 -5.15 -7.57
CA ASP A 79 -18.90 -6.57 -7.90
C ASP A 79 -17.56 -7.26 -7.60
N LYS A 80 -16.56 -6.48 -7.17
CA LYS A 80 -15.23 -6.96 -6.82
C LYS A 80 -14.50 -7.70 -7.96
N SER A 81 -14.97 -7.58 -9.20
CA SER A 81 -14.42 -8.26 -10.37
C SER A 81 -13.09 -7.65 -10.82
N LYS A 82 -12.84 -6.39 -10.51
CA LYS A 82 -11.56 -5.72 -10.75
C LYS A 82 -11.16 -4.93 -9.53
N ARG A 83 -9.91 -5.12 -9.10
CA ARG A 83 -9.38 -4.46 -7.91
C ARG A 83 -7.92 -4.10 -8.10
N TRP A 84 -7.56 -2.92 -7.65
CA TRP A 84 -6.16 -2.55 -7.45
C TRP A 84 -5.83 -2.64 -5.99
N LEU A 85 -4.64 -3.12 -5.71
CA LEU A 85 -4.13 -3.21 -4.36
C LEU A 85 -2.68 -2.75 -4.32
N PHE A 86 -2.37 -1.88 -3.37
CA PHE A 86 -1.00 -1.47 -3.10
C PHE A 86 -0.74 -1.43 -1.58
N GLY A 87 0.49 -1.74 -1.19
CA GLY A 87 0.87 -1.82 0.21
C GLY A 87 2.14 -2.64 0.41
N ILE A 88 2.35 -3.10 1.64
CA ILE A 88 3.48 -3.97 1.98
C ILE A 88 3.04 -5.42 1.88
N ARG A 89 3.77 -6.22 1.11
CA ARG A 89 3.54 -7.65 0.91
C ARG A 89 4.75 -8.43 1.39
N GLY A 90 4.54 -9.47 2.17
CA GLY A 90 5.59 -10.36 2.64
C GLY A 90 5.37 -10.88 4.06
N GLY A 91 6.44 -11.41 4.66
CA GLY A 91 6.43 -11.92 6.03
C GLY A 91 7.60 -11.31 6.83
N ALA A 92 7.74 -11.72 8.09
CA ALA A 92 8.88 -11.30 8.91
C ALA A 92 10.21 -11.58 8.19
N GLY A 93 11.02 -10.54 7.97
CA GLY A 93 12.32 -10.63 7.30
C GLY A 93 12.33 -10.48 5.79
N SER A 94 11.17 -10.40 5.12
CA SER A 94 11.09 -10.07 3.69
C SER A 94 9.81 -9.30 3.42
N SER A 95 9.94 -7.99 3.20
CA SER A 95 8.84 -7.11 2.85
C SER A 95 9.17 -6.35 1.57
N LYS A 96 8.19 -6.31 0.67
CA LYS A 96 8.22 -5.47 -0.53
C LYS A 96 7.03 -4.54 -0.54
N PHE A 97 7.22 -3.35 -1.07
CA PHE A 97 6.09 -2.54 -1.50
C PHE A 97 5.68 -3.01 -2.89
N SER A 98 4.39 -3.24 -3.11
CA SER A 98 3.92 -3.85 -4.34
C SER A 98 2.60 -3.27 -4.83
N PHE A 99 2.42 -3.27 -6.15
CA PHE A 99 1.16 -2.99 -6.85
C PHE A 99 0.67 -4.25 -7.55
N GLN A 100 -0.59 -4.62 -7.29
CA GLN A 100 -1.25 -5.76 -7.92
C GLN A 100 -2.60 -5.39 -8.51
N HIS A 101 -2.99 -6.14 -9.53
CA HIS A 101 -4.30 -6.06 -10.15
C HIS A 101 -4.99 -7.43 -10.11
N TYR A 102 -6.16 -7.48 -9.51
CA TYR A 102 -7.06 -8.63 -9.61
C TYR A 102 -7.94 -8.46 -10.84
N ASN A 103 -7.91 -9.43 -11.75
CA ASN A 103 -8.64 -9.36 -13.02
C ASN A 103 -10.02 -10.01 -13.01
N GLY A 104 -10.49 -10.51 -11.86
CA GLY A 104 -11.78 -11.19 -11.72
C GLY A 104 -11.67 -12.70 -11.61
N SER A 105 -10.49 -13.25 -11.90
CA SER A 105 -10.21 -14.69 -11.79
C SER A 105 -8.96 -14.96 -10.96
N ALA A 106 -7.91 -14.15 -11.15
CA ALA A 106 -6.65 -14.29 -10.43
C ALA A 106 -6.02 -12.92 -10.13
N TRP A 107 -5.15 -12.92 -9.12
CA TRP A 107 -4.20 -11.84 -8.96
C TRP A 107 -3.14 -11.98 -10.04
N LEU A 108 -3.06 -10.98 -10.91
CA LEU A 108 -1.89 -10.84 -11.76
C LEU A 108 -0.70 -10.57 -10.82
N GLY A 109 0.45 -11.16 -11.12
CA GLY A 109 1.67 -10.97 -10.31
C GLY A 109 2.02 -9.49 -10.11
N ASP A 110 3.02 -9.21 -9.29
CA ASP A 110 3.36 -7.82 -8.94
C ASP A 110 3.69 -7.04 -10.22
N LEU A 111 2.85 -6.06 -10.54
CA LEU A 111 3.03 -5.19 -11.70
C LEU A 111 4.21 -4.25 -11.46
N LEU A 112 4.35 -3.79 -10.22
CA LEU A 112 5.47 -3.03 -9.72
C LEU A 112 5.86 -3.57 -8.35
N THR A 113 7.15 -3.77 -8.15
CA THR A 113 7.76 -4.23 -6.90
C THR A 113 8.87 -3.27 -6.48
N LEU A 114 8.89 -2.88 -5.20
CA LEU A 114 10.03 -2.19 -4.57
C LEU A 114 10.56 -3.04 -3.42
N LEU A 115 11.82 -3.47 -3.52
CA LEU A 115 12.53 -4.20 -2.48
C LEU A 115 13.47 -3.24 -1.73
N GLY A 116 13.08 -2.85 -0.53
CA GLY A 116 13.87 -1.98 0.34
C GLY A 116 15.07 -2.69 0.96
N SER A 117 14.93 -3.99 1.29
CA SER A 117 15.99 -4.80 1.93
C SER A 117 17.26 -4.95 1.08
N ASP A 118 17.15 -4.78 -0.24
CA ASP A 118 18.21 -5.07 -1.21
C ASP A 118 18.87 -3.80 -1.77
N GLY A 119 18.86 -2.73 -0.97
CA GLY A 119 19.38 -1.41 -1.37
C GLY A 119 18.47 -0.66 -2.36
N GLY A 120 17.18 -0.98 -2.42
CA GLY A 120 16.22 -0.30 -3.29
C GLY A 120 16.26 -0.81 -4.73
N ARG A 121 15.63 -1.95 -4.98
CA ARG A 121 15.39 -2.49 -6.33
C ARG A 121 13.96 -2.25 -6.77
N VAL A 122 13.77 -1.97 -8.06
CA VAL A 122 12.48 -1.77 -8.72
C VAL A 122 12.26 -2.87 -9.76
N GLY A 123 11.18 -3.63 -9.63
CA GLY A 123 10.75 -4.63 -10.61
C GLY A 123 9.48 -4.17 -11.33
N ILE A 124 9.45 -4.21 -12.66
CA ILE A 124 8.24 -3.96 -13.48
C ILE A 124 7.84 -5.27 -14.16
N GLY A 125 6.68 -5.82 -13.79
CA GLY A 125 6.26 -7.17 -14.18
C GLY A 125 7.16 -8.28 -13.62
N GLN A 126 7.99 -7.95 -12.63
CA GLN A 126 9.01 -8.82 -12.04
C GLN A 126 8.89 -8.80 -10.51
N ASN A 127 8.65 -9.97 -9.91
CA ASN A 127 8.37 -10.10 -8.47
C ASN A 127 9.63 -10.06 -7.60
N ASN A 128 10.77 -10.48 -8.17
CA ASN A 128 12.06 -10.61 -7.50
C ASN A 128 13.12 -10.01 -8.44
N PRO A 129 13.20 -8.67 -8.53
CA PRO A 129 14.20 -8.02 -9.38
C PRO A 129 15.61 -8.41 -8.95
N THR A 130 16.47 -8.80 -9.90
CA THR A 130 17.89 -9.11 -9.60
C THR A 130 18.78 -7.88 -9.73
N GLU A 131 18.34 -6.90 -10.51
CA GLU A 131 19.01 -5.61 -10.73
C GLU A 131 18.28 -4.43 -10.06
N LYS A 132 18.90 -3.24 -10.04
CA LYS A 132 18.29 -2.02 -9.48
C LYS A 132 16.99 -1.64 -10.18
N LEU A 133 16.93 -1.84 -11.49
CA LEU A 133 15.72 -1.75 -12.29
C LEU A 133 15.67 -3.01 -13.16
N ASP A 134 14.67 -3.85 -12.93
CA ASP A 134 14.46 -5.10 -13.66
C ASP A 134 13.07 -5.07 -14.30
N VAL A 135 13.02 -5.16 -15.62
CA VAL A 135 11.78 -5.05 -16.39
C VAL A 135 11.57 -6.33 -17.17
N ASN A 136 10.51 -7.06 -16.82
CA ASN A 136 10.08 -8.21 -17.59
C ASN A 136 9.26 -7.74 -18.81
N GLY A 137 9.96 -7.25 -19.84
CA GLY A 137 9.33 -6.78 -21.07
C GLY A 137 10.16 -5.77 -21.85
N ILE A 138 9.55 -5.19 -22.88
CA ILE A 138 10.17 -4.17 -23.74
C ILE A 138 9.97 -2.79 -23.13
N ILE A 139 11.05 -2.02 -23.03
CA ILE A 139 11.02 -0.63 -22.57
C ILE A 139 10.92 0.30 -23.79
N LYS A 140 9.80 1.03 -23.90
CA LYS A 140 9.67 2.16 -24.84
C LYS A 140 9.98 3.46 -24.11
N THR A 141 10.97 4.21 -24.60
CA THR A 141 11.36 5.51 -24.06
C THR A 141 11.64 6.50 -25.20
N ASN A 142 11.43 7.79 -24.94
CA ASN A 142 11.78 8.86 -25.89
C ASN A 142 13.30 9.09 -25.95
N GLY A 143 14.01 8.77 -24.88
CA GLY A 143 15.47 8.86 -24.79
C GLY A 143 16.02 7.90 -23.74
N LEU A 144 17.20 7.34 -24.00
CA LEU A 144 17.92 6.47 -23.07
C LEU A 144 19.37 6.96 -22.96
N THR A 145 19.76 7.38 -21.77
CA THR A 145 21.16 7.70 -21.45
C THR A 145 21.71 6.60 -20.56
N LEU A 146 22.78 5.96 -21.01
CA LEU A 146 23.54 4.99 -20.23
C LEU A 146 24.87 5.62 -19.83
N SER A 147 25.07 5.84 -18.52
CA SER A 147 26.28 6.50 -18.00
C SER A 147 27.56 5.70 -18.25
N SER A 148 27.44 4.38 -18.33
CA SER A 148 28.52 3.48 -18.71
C SER A 148 27.98 2.43 -19.68
N ILE A 149 28.66 2.28 -20.81
CA ILE A 149 28.48 1.15 -21.73
C ILE A 149 29.87 0.54 -21.88
N PRO A 150 30.07 -0.75 -21.56
CA PRO A 150 31.37 -1.40 -21.70
C PRO A 150 31.89 -1.27 -23.14
N SER A 151 33.18 -1.01 -23.31
CA SER A 151 33.83 -0.93 -24.63
C SER A 151 34.31 -2.28 -25.18
N SER A 152 34.07 -3.37 -24.44
CA SER A 152 34.46 -4.72 -24.80
C SER A 152 33.32 -5.69 -24.42
N PRO A 153 33.06 -6.73 -25.25
CA PRO A 153 32.08 -7.77 -24.93
C PRO A 153 32.58 -8.76 -23.86
N SER A 154 33.87 -8.74 -23.52
CA SER A 154 34.46 -9.69 -22.57
C SER A 154 33.81 -9.59 -21.19
N GLY A 155 33.23 -10.70 -20.71
CA GLY A 155 32.59 -10.78 -19.39
C GLY A 155 31.14 -10.30 -19.36
N LEU A 156 30.55 -9.94 -20.50
CA LEU A 156 29.13 -9.62 -20.60
C LEU A 156 28.29 -10.85 -20.93
N SER A 157 27.08 -10.90 -20.40
CA SER A 157 26.08 -11.92 -20.70
C SER A 157 25.37 -11.65 -22.03
N SER A 158 24.77 -12.68 -22.63
CA SER A 158 23.90 -12.56 -23.81
C SER A 158 22.81 -11.51 -23.58
N GLY A 159 22.51 -10.73 -24.62
CA GLY A 159 21.54 -9.62 -24.57
C GLY A 159 22.07 -8.29 -24.00
N MET A 160 23.26 -8.25 -23.39
CA MET A 160 23.86 -7.00 -22.94
C MET A 160 24.34 -6.14 -24.12
N VAL A 161 24.27 -4.81 -23.95
CA VAL A 161 24.76 -3.83 -24.94
C VAL A 161 26.21 -3.47 -24.62
N TYR A 162 27.06 -3.42 -25.64
CA TYR A 162 28.43 -2.91 -25.55
C TYR A 162 28.73 -1.93 -26.68
N ARG A 163 29.76 -1.10 -26.49
CA ARG A 163 30.28 -0.16 -27.49
C ARG A 163 31.36 -0.84 -28.32
N ASP A 164 31.21 -0.78 -29.63
CA ASP A 164 32.22 -1.14 -30.61
C ASP A 164 32.53 0.09 -31.48
N GLY A 165 33.59 0.82 -31.10
CA GLY A 165 33.84 2.17 -31.60
C GLY A 165 32.66 3.12 -31.31
N ASN A 166 32.09 3.68 -32.37
CA ASN A 166 30.92 4.59 -32.30
C ASN A 166 29.57 3.85 -32.36
N ASN A 167 29.57 2.52 -32.51
CA ASN A 167 28.36 1.73 -32.65
C ASN A 167 27.99 1.04 -31.33
N LEU A 168 26.70 0.79 -31.15
CA LEU A 168 26.21 -0.12 -30.12
C LEU A 168 25.94 -1.49 -30.73
N LYS A 169 26.37 -2.53 -30.03
CA LYS A 169 26.13 -3.93 -30.38
C LYS A 169 25.54 -4.67 -29.19
N ILE A 170 24.84 -5.77 -29.48
CA ILE A 170 24.27 -6.66 -28.49
C ILE A 170 25.08 -7.96 -28.49
N ILE A 171 25.36 -8.51 -27.31
CA ILE A 171 25.95 -9.84 -27.18
C ILE A 171 24.92 -10.87 -27.70
N PRO A 172 25.28 -11.70 -28.69
CA PRO A 172 24.37 -12.70 -29.25
C PRO A 172 23.92 -13.75 -28.23
#